data_AF-A0AAW0GFY4-F1
#
_entry.id   AF-A0AAW0GFY4-F1
#
_cell.length_a   1.000
_cell.length_b   1.000
_cell.length_c   1.000
_cell.angle_alpha   90.00
_cell.angle_beta   90.00
_cell.angle_gamma   90.00
#
_symmetry.space_group_name_H-M   'P 1'
#
loop_
_entity.id
_entity.type
_entity.pdbx_description
1 polymer ?
#
loop_
_entity_poly.entity_id
_entity_poly.type
_entity_poly.pdbx_seq_one_letter_code
_entity_poly.pdbx_strand_id
1 'polypeptide(L)'
;MHRTPFWPGEPNEPSPIIVHWNKTLREYASQFMATHPDANVFVWSSYELFNKILDDPKKYGLEEEDRKRMGGSIWFDHIHPTTKVHKEIARDMVAFLEATQSNAE
;
A
#
# COMPACT_ATOMS: atom_id res chain seq x y z
N MET A 1 -3.55 1.48 7.83
CA MET A 1 -2.13 1.19 7.57
C MET A 1 -1.39 1.14 8.89
N HIS A 2 -0.43 0.23 9.07
CA HIS A 2 0.10 -0.11 10.41
C HIS A 2 1.32 0.72 10.86
N ARG A 3 1.88 1.57 10.00
CA ARG A 3 3.12 2.33 10.27
C ARG A 3 2.93 3.85 10.20
N THR A 4 1.69 4.33 10.34
CA THR A 4 1.40 5.78 10.33
C THR A 4 1.94 6.46 11.60
N PRO A 5 2.07 7.81 11.60
CA PRO A 5 2.39 8.56 12.81
C PRO A 5 1.38 8.36 13.95
N PHE A 6 0.10 8.17 13.63
CA PHE A 6 -0.94 7.85 14.62
C PHE A 6 -0.71 6.52 15.35
N TRP A 7 -0.08 5.54 14.70
CA TRP A 7 0.04 4.20 15.26
C TRP A 7 1.17 4.13 16.30
N PRO A 8 0.87 3.77 17.56
CA PRO A 8 1.84 3.74 18.66
C PRO A 8 2.73 2.49 18.67
N GLY A 9 2.42 1.48 17.86
CA GLY A 9 3.20 0.23 17.81
C GLY A 9 4.58 0.42 17.17
N GLU A 10 5.45 -0.55 17.44
CA GLU A 10 6.83 -0.57 16.96
C GLU A 10 6.89 -0.38 15.43
N PRO A 11 7.82 0.42 14.89
CA PRO A 11 7.86 0.79 13.48
C PRO A 11 7.90 -0.37 12.49
N ASN A 12 8.27 -1.58 12.94
CA ASN A 12 8.46 -2.76 12.10
C ASN A 12 7.56 -3.96 12.51
N GLU A 13 6.66 -3.79 13.47
CA GLU A 13 5.74 -4.87 13.85
C GLU A 13 4.47 -4.85 12.98
N PRO A 14 4.16 -5.94 12.26
CA PRO A 14 2.91 -6.04 11.53
C PRO A 14 1.72 -5.94 12.47
N SER A 15 0.74 -5.09 12.16
CA SER A 15 -0.53 -5.08 12.90
C SER A 15 -1.30 -6.37 12.60
N PRO A 16 -1.61 -7.22 13.60
CA PRO A 16 -2.34 -8.48 13.36
C PRO A 16 -3.70 -8.27 12.69
N ILE A 17 -4.37 -7.16 13.01
CA ILE A 17 -5.65 -6.77 12.42
C ILE A 17 -5.49 -6.48 10.92
N ILE A 18 -4.45 -5.73 10.54
CA ILE A 18 -4.18 -5.40 9.13
C ILE A 18 -3.73 -6.65 8.36
N VAL A 19 -2.91 -7.51 8.96
CA VAL A 19 -2.48 -8.77 8.33
C VAL A 19 -3.68 -9.69 8.09
N HIS A 20 -4.56 -9.83 9.08
CA HIS A 20 -5.79 -10.62 8.95
C HIS A 20 -6.68 -10.04 7.85
N TRP A 21 -6.95 -8.73 7.87
CA TRP A 21 -7.74 -8.07 6.83
C TRP A 21 -7.19 -8.28 5.42
N ASN A 22 -5.88 -8.10 5.22
CA ASN A 22 -5.25 -8.26 3.90
C ASN A 22 -5.37 -9.71 3.39
N LYS A 23 -5.27 -10.70 4.28
CA LYS A 23 -5.48 -12.11 3.94
C LYS A 23 -6.93 -12.35 3.52
N THR A 24 -7.88 -11.93 4.36
CA THR A 24 -9.31 -12.10 4.11
C THR A 24 -9.74 -11.43 2.81
N LEU A 25 -9.30 -10.20 2.53
CA LEU A 25 -9.62 -9.50 1.29
C LEU A 25 -9.22 -10.30 0.04
N ARG A 26 -8.02 -10.90 0.04
CA ARG A 26 -7.54 -11.72 -1.09
C ARG A 26 -8.35 -13.00 -1.27
N GLU A 27 -8.71 -13.65 -0.16
CA GLU A 27 -9.53 -14.87 -0.17
C GLU A 27 -10.92 -14.59 -0.78
N TYR A 28 -11.60 -13.55 -0.29
CA TYR A 28 -12.92 -13.18 -0.79
C TYR A 28 -12.89 -12.64 -2.23
N ALA A 29 -11.86 -11.88 -2.62
CA ALA A 29 -11.69 -11.43 -4.01
C ALA A 29 -11.54 -12.61 -4.97
N SER A 30 -10.77 -13.64 -4.59
CA SER A 30 -10.59 -14.86 -5.39
C SER A 30 -11.90 -15.63 -5.55
N GLN A 31 -12.68 -15.76 -4.47
CA GLN A 31 -14.00 -16.40 -4.50
C GLN A 31 -14.99 -15.63 -5.38
N PHE A 32 -14.98 -14.30 -5.31
CA PHE A 32 -15.84 -13.45 -6.13
C PHE A 32 -15.51 -13.63 -7.62
N MET A 33 -14.22 -13.57 -7.99
CA MET A 33 -13.76 -13.79 -9.35
C MET A 33 -14.16 -15.17 -9.91
N ALA A 34 -14.12 -16.22 -9.08
CA ALA A 34 -14.51 -17.57 -9.50
C ALA A 34 -16.01 -17.72 -9.80
N THR A 35 -16.85 -16.82 -9.28
CA THR A 35 -18.32 -16.89 -9.39
C THR A 35 -18.93 -15.79 -10.27
N HIS A 36 -18.12 -14.81 -10.70
CA HIS A 36 -18.54 -13.67 -11.52
C HIS A 36 -17.60 -13.53 -12.73
N PRO A 37 -17.74 -14.40 -13.76
CA PRO A 37 -16.84 -14.41 -14.92
C PRO A 37 -16.94 -13.16 -15.80
N ASP A 38 -17.96 -12.33 -15.59
CA ASP A 38 -18.17 -11.04 -16.25
C ASP A 38 -17.44 -9.87 -15.56
N ALA A 39 -16.78 -10.12 -14.42
CA ALA A 39 -16.05 -9.11 -13.66
C ALA A 39 -14.53 -9.30 -13.74
N ASN A 40 -13.81 -8.20 -13.95
CA ASN A 40 -12.36 -8.15 -13.74
C ASN A 40 -12.05 -7.74 -12.30
N VAL A 41 -11.39 -8.61 -11.55
CA VAL A 41 -11.08 -8.40 -10.13
C VAL A 41 -9.57 -8.31 -9.95
N PHE A 42 -9.08 -7.17 -9.49
CA PHE A 42 -7.66 -6.96 -9.24
C PHE A 42 -7.43 -6.54 -7.78
N VAL A 43 -6.49 -7.20 -7.11
CA VAL A 43 -6.10 -6.87 -5.73
C VAL A 43 -4.71 -6.25 -5.73
N TRP A 44 -4.66 -4.92 -5.70
CA TRP A 44 -3.42 -4.17 -5.53
C TRP A 44 -3.04 -3.99 -4.05
N SER A 45 -1.76 -4.14 -3.73
CA SER A 45 -1.28 -4.18 -2.34
C SER A 45 -0.69 -2.84 -1.89
N SER A 46 -1.55 -1.92 -1.44
CA SER A 46 -1.09 -0.68 -0.78
C SER A 46 -0.18 -0.95 0.41
N TYR A 47 -0.44 -2.03 1.15
CA TYR A 47 0.37 -2.47 2.28
C TYR A 47 1.85 -2.70 1.89
N GLU A 48 2.08 -3.33 0.75
CA GLU A 48 3.42 -3.62 0.26
C GLU A 48 4.15 -2.36 -0.20
N LEU A 49 3.49 -1.50 -0.98
CA LEU A 49 4.08 -0.23 -1.42
C LEU A 49 4.50 0.64 -0.23
N PHE A 50 3.62 0.79 0.77
CA PHE A 50 3.95 1.61 1.93
C PHE A 50 5.11 1.02 2.75
N ASN A 51 5.22 -0.31 2.85
CA ASN A 51 6.40 -0.91 3.46
C ASN A 51 7.67 -0.60 2.67
N LYS A 52 7.64 -0.77 1.33
CA LYS A 52 8.78 -0.42 0.47
C LYS A 52 9.20 1.05 0.62
N ILE A 53 8.23 1.96 0.70
CA ILE A 53 8.48 3.40 0.91
C ILE A 53 9.08 3.67 2.30
N LEU A 54 8.56 3.04 3.34
CA LEU A 54 9.00 3.29 4.72
C LEU A 54 10.32 2.57 5.07
N ASP A 55 10.64 1.49 4.38
CA ASP A 55 11.89 0.74 4.54
C ASP A 55 13.07 1.43 3.82
N ASP A 56 12.80 2.12 2.70
CA ASP A 56 13.80 2.94 1.98
C ASP A 56 13.18 4.23 1.40
N PRO A 57 12.86 5.24 2.27
CA PRO A 57 12.31 6.52 1.84
C PRO A 57 13.15 7.23 0.77
N LYS A 58 14.48 7.13 0.88
CA LYS A 58 15.43 7.81 0.00
C LYS A 58 15.30 7.37 -1.45
N LYS A 59 15.00 6.09 -1.71
CA LYS A 59 14.72 5.57 -3.06
C LYS A 59 13.56 6.29 -3.76
N TYR A 60 12.61 6.84 -2.99
CA TYR A 60 11.46 7.61 -3.48
C TYR A 60 11.69 9.13 -3.36
N GLY A 61 12.91 9.55 -3.05
CA GLY A 61 13.29 10.94 -2.80
C GLY A 61 12.64 11.53 -1.55
N LEU A 62 12.30 10.71 -0.56
CA LEU A 62 11.68 11.12 0.71
C LEU A 62 12.73 11.14 1.81
N GLU A 63 12.48 11.88 2.88
CA GLU A 63 13.41 12.01 3.98
C GLU A 63 13.26 10.83 4.97
N GLU A 64 14.39 10.31 5.43
CA GLU A 64 14.48 9.13 6.30
C GLU A 64 13.88 9.39 7.69
N GLU A 65 14.09 10.62 8.18
CA GLU A 65 13.57 11.15 9.44
C GLU A 65 12.04 11.34 9.42
N ASP A 66 11.42 11.40 8.24
CA ASP A 66 10.00 11.72 8.11
C ASP A 66 9.06 10.51 8.26
N ARG A 67 9.60 9.30 8.47
CA ARG A 67 8.83 8.04 8.56
C ARG A 67 7.67 8.07 9.55
N LYS A 68 7.81 8.84 10.63
CA LYS A 68 6.78 9.04 11.66
C LYS A 68 6.45 10.52 11.89
N ARG A 69 6.92 11.42 11.01
CA ARG A 69 6.75 12.85 11.16
C ARG A 69 5.47 13.32 10.47
N MET A 70 4.54 13.87 11.25
CA MET A 70 3.43 14.66 10.71
C MET A 70 3.96 15.93 10.01
N GLY A 71 3.41 16.25 8.83
CA GLY A 71 3.84 17.42 8.06
C GLY A 71 5.23 17.28 7.45
N GLY A 72 5.72 16.04 7.33
CA GLY A 72 6.96 15.71 6.63
C GLY A 72 6.73 15.45 5.14
N SER A 73 7.75 14.91 4.47
CA SER A 73 7.72 14.50 3.07
C SER A 73 6.82 13.29 2.81
N ILE A 74 6.57 12.45 3.82
CA ILE A 74 5.78 11.21 3.71
C ILE A 74 4.32 11.42 4.12
N TRP A 75 4.10 12.04 5.29
CA TRP A 75 2.78 12.20 5.90
C TRP A 75 2.34 13.65 5.93
N PHE A 76 1.16 13.93 5.36
CA PHE A 76 0.52 15.24 5.44
C PHE A 76 0.02 15.51 6.86
N ASP A 77 -0.71 14.56 7.43
CA ASP A 77 -1.14 14.57 8.84
C ASP A 77 -0.75 13.27 9.56
N HIS A 78 -1.50 12.85 10.59
CA HIS A 78 -1.17 11.65 11.36
C HIS A 78 -1.46 10.31 10.63
N ILE A 79 -2.21 10.32 9.53
CA ILE A 79 -2.62 9.09 8.82
C ILE A 79 -2.64 9.23 7.28
N HIS A 80 -2.74 10.45 6.76
CA HIS A 80 -2.83 10.70 5.32
C HIS A 80 -1.45 10.97 4.71
N PRO A 81 -1.11 10.33 3.58
CA PRO A 81 0.14 10.56 2.88
C PRO A 81 0.16 11.90 2.15
N THR A 82 1.34 12.41 1.83
CA THR A 82 1.49 13.61 0.99
C THR A 82 1.13 13.35 -0.47
N THR A 83 0.94 14.42 -1.25
CA THR A 83 0.79 14.34 -2.71
C THR A 83 1.97 13.62 -3.38
N LYS A 84 3.18 13.74 -2.84
CA LYS A 84 4.38 13.06 -3.36
C LYS A 84 4.24 11.54 -3.22
N VAL A 85 3.79 11.06 -2.07
CA VAL A 85 3.52 9.62 -1.85
C VAL A 85 2.31 9.15 -2.68
N HIS A 86 1.26 9.97 -2.82
CA HIS A 86 0.15 9.69 -3.75
C HIS A 86 0.61 9.51 -5.20
N LYS A 87 1.65 10.23 -5.63
CA LYS A 87 2.26 10.03 -6.96
C LYS A 87 2.91 8.65 -7.10
N GLU A 88 3.57 8.16 -6.05
CA GLU A 88 4.12 6.79 -6.05
C GLU A 88 3.03 5.72 -6.04
N ILE A 89 1.94 5.94 -5.29
CA ILE A 89 0.76 5.08 -5.33
C ILE A 89 0.21 4.96 -6.77
N ALA A 90 -0.01 6.09 -7.44
CA ALA A 90 -0.51 6.08 -8.80
C ALA A 90 0.44 5.35 -9.77
N ARG A 91 1.75 5.57 -9.64
CA ARG A 91 2.76 4.88 -10.46
C ARG A 91 2.75 3.36 -10.26
N ASP A 92 2.72 2.91 -9.01
CA ASP A 92 2.72 1.49 -8.67
C ASP A 92 1.42 0.80 -9.14
N MET A 93 0.28 1.48 -9.02
CA MET A 93 -0.99 0.98 -9.55
C MET A 93 -1.00 0.86 -11.07
N VAL A 94 -0.44 1.83 -11.81
CA VAL A 94 -0.31 1.74 -13.27
C VAL A 94 0.56 0.54 -13.65
N ALA A 95 1.73 0.39 -13.04
CA ALA A 95 2.62 -0.74 -13.30
C ALA A 95 1.95 -2.09 -12.99
N PHE A 96 1.16 -2.16 -11.92
CA PHE A 96 0.39 -3.35 -11.57
C PHE A 96 -0.66 -3.69 -12.65
N LEU A 97 -1.41 -2.70 -13.15
CA LEU A 97 -2.42 -2.91 -14.17
C LEU A 97 -1.83 -3.28 -15.55
N GLU A 98 -0.69 -2.68 -15.93
CA GLU A 98 0.02 -3.04 -17.16
C GLU A 98 0.54 -4.48 -17.11
N ALA A 99 1.09 -4.89 -15.96
CA ALA A 99 1.55 -6.25 -15.74
C ALA A 99 0.41 -7.28 -15.74
N THR A 100 -0.79 -6.92 -15.26
CA THR A 100 -1.93 -7.86 -15.28
C THR A 100 -2.52 -8.02 -16.69
N GLN A 101 -2.49 -6.98 -17.51
CA GLN A 101 -2.90 -7.06 -18.92
C GLN A 101 -1.93 -7.89 -19.76
N SER A 102 -0.62 -7.74 -19.54
CA SER A 102 0.41 -8.49 -20.28
C SER A 102 0.38 -10.01 -20.02
N ASN A 103 -0.18 -10.45 -18.90
CA ASN A 103 -0.34 -11.87 -18.56
C ASN A 103 -1.66 -12.48 -19.09
N ALA A 104 -2.51 -11.68 -19.74
CA ALA A 104 -3.78 -12.12 -20.31
C ALA A 104 -3.71 -12.41 -21.83
N GLU A 105 -2.56 -12.14 -22.46
CA GLU A 105 -2.23 -12.46 -23.86
C GLU A 105 -1.33 -13.70 -23.96
#